data_AF-A0A923VW86-F1
#
_entry.id   AF-A0A923VW86-F1
#
_cell.length_a   1.000
_cell.length_b   1.000
_cell.length_c   1.000
_cell.angle_alpha   90.00
_cell.angle_beta   90.00
_cell.angle_gamma   90.00
#
_symmetry.space_group_name_H-M   'P 1'
#
loop_
_entity.id
_entity.type
_entity.pdbx_description
1 polymer ?
#
loop_
_entity_poly.entity_id
_entity_poly.type
_entity_poly.pdbx_seq_one_letter_code
_entity_poly.pdbx_strand_id
1 'polypeptide(L)'
;MTNFMFISASVTKMLPDDYTGFTFFVGCMAMMAASAFFFLSLNQFDKKWRTSVLVSGLITFIAAVHYFYMKEYWGEFHESPTFFRYVDWVLTVPLMCLEFYLILKVAGAKTGLLWKMIFYSIVMLVTGYLGETVFKDQAAFWGFISGAAYFLIVYEIWLGSAAKLAKAAGGDTLAAHKILCWFVLVGWAIYPLGYMLGTDGWYTSIVGKGSVDVAYNIADAINKIGFGLVIYSLAVKSTDK
;
A
#
# COMPACT_ATOMS: atom_id res chain seq x y z
N MET A 1 -22.28 -21.81 31.89
CA MET A 1 -22.35 -22.36 30.52
C MET A 1 -21.97 -21.25 29.56
N THR A 2 -21.07 -21.59 28.64
CA THR A 2 -20.30 -20.72 27.76
C THR A 2 -21.19 -19.82 26.91
N ASN A 3 -21.06 -18.49 27.07
CA ASN A 3 -21.47 -17.55 26.02
C ASN A 3 -20.48 -17.74 24.86
N PHE A 4 -20.73 -18.73 24.02
CA PHE A 4 -20.25 -18.68 22.64
C PHE A 4 -20.85 -17.41 22.04
N MET A 5 -20.03 -16.37 21.88
CA MET A 5 -20.32 -15.30 20.92
C MET A 5 -20.48 -15.97 19.56
N PHE A 6 -21.71 -16.37 19.25
CA PHE A 6 -22.12 -16.62 17.89
C PHE A 6 -21.88 -15.30 17.17
N ILE A 7 -21.02 -15.36 16.15
CA ILE A 7 -20.95 -14.40 15.07
C ILE A 7 -22.36 -14.32 14.48
N SER A 8 -23.22 -13.49 15.07
CA SER A 8 -24.46 -13.06 14.45
C SER A 8 -24.14 -11.79 13.68
N ALA A 9 -23.20 -11.90 12.75
CA ALA A 9 -23.10 -10.93 11.68
C ALA A 9 -24.28 -11.22 10.76
N SER A 10 -25.30 -10.37 10.81
CA SER A 10 -26.27 -10.28 9.72
C SER A 10 -25.47 -10.05 8.44
N VAL A 11 -25.37 -11.08 7.60
CA VAL A 11 -24.68 -10.95 6.31
C VAL A 11 -25.52 -10.03 5.46
N THR A 12 -25.06 -8.79 5.27
CA THR A 12 -25.74 -7.82 4.40
C THR A 12 -25.81 -8.38 2.98
N LYS A 13 -26.99 -8.29 2.37
CA LYS A 13 -27.19 -8.73 0.99
C LYS A 13 -26.33 -7.86 0.06
N MET A 14 -25.35 -8.47 -0.61
CA MET A 14 -24.59 -7.83 -1.68
C MET A 14 -25.32 -8.00 -3.00
N LEU A 15 -25.61 -6.90 -3.69
CA LEU A 15 -26.23 -6.96 -5.02
C LEU A 15 -25.19 -7.31 -6.09
N PRO A 16 -25.57 -8.03 -7.17
CA PRO A 16 -24.64 -8.38 -8.25
C PRO A 16 -23.98 -7.18 -8.95
N ASP A 17 -24.59 -6.00 -8.86
CA ASP A 17 -24.13 -4.73 -9.45
C ASP A 17 -23.43 -3.80 -8.44
N ASP A 18 -23.27 -4.22 -7.17
CA ASP A 18 -22.47 -3.50 -6.18
C ASP A 18 -20.97 -3.79 -6.37
N TYR A 19 -20.38 -3.18 -7.40
CA TYR A 19 -18.95 -3.36 -7.71
C TYR A 19 -18.03 -2.86 -6.59
N THR A 20 -18.44 -1.84 -5.85
CA THR A 20 -17.65 -1.31 -4.72
C THR A 20 -17.64 -2.32 -3.57
N GLY A 21 -18.81 -2.81 -3.14
CA GLY A 21 -18.92 -3.85 -2.12
C GLY A 21 -18.21 -5.15 -2.52
N PHE A 22 -18.35 -5.55 -3.79
CA PHE A 22 -17.65 -6.71 -4.34
C PHE A 22 -16.12 -6.56 -4.25
N THR A 23 -15.57 -5.42 -4.69
CA THR A 23 -14.12 -5.21 -4.65
C THR A 23 -13.57 -5.08 -3.22
N PHE A 24 -14.34 -4.54 -2.27
CA PHE A 24 -13.97 -4.57 -0.85
C PHE A 24 -13.90 -6.00 -0.31
N PHE A 25 -14.89 -6.84 -0.62
CA PHE A 25 -14.89 -8.24 -0.19
C PHE A 25 -13.71 -9.01 -0.78
N VAL A 26 -13.48 -8.90 -2.09
CA VAL A 26 -12.35 -9.55 -2.76
C VAL A 26 -11.02 -9.05 -2.19
N GLY A 27 -10.86 -7.74 -1.99
CA GLY A 27 -9.68 -7.15 -1.38
C GLY A 27 -9.40 -7.69 0.02
N CYS A 28 -10.43 -7.78 0.88
CA CYS A 28 -10.33 -8.35 2.22
C CYS A 28 -9.82 -9.79 2.18
N MET A 29 -10.44 -10.65 1.37
CA MET A 29 -10.07 -12.07 1.26
C MET A 29 -8.67 -12.25 0.69
N ALA A 30 -8.31 -11.48 -0.34
CA ALA A 30 -7.00 -11.55 -0.98
C ALA A 30 -5.87 -11.12 -0.02
N MET A 31 -6.06 -10.03 0.73
CA MET A 31 -5.08 -9.56 1.72
C MET A 31 -4.92 -10.55 2.87
N MET A 32 -6.02 -11.14 3.34
CA MET A 32 -5.98 -12.17 4.38
C MET A 32 -5.20 -13.41 3.92
N ALA A 33 -5.48 -13.89 2.71
CA ALA A 33 -4.77 -15.02 2.12
C ALA A 33 -3.27 -14.74 1.91
N ALA A 34 -2.93 -13.54 1.39
CA ALA A 34 -1.55 -13.12 1.22
C ALA A 34 -0.80 -13.03 2.57
N SER A 35 -1.45 -12.54 3.61
CA SER A 35 -0.88 -12.48 4.97
C SER A 35 -0.55 -13.87 5.51
N ALA A 36 -1.50 -14.79 5.40
CA ALA A 36 -1.30 -16.18 5.80
C ALA A 36 -0.14 -16.80 5.01
N PHE A 37 -0.09 -16.60 3.70
CA PHE A 37 1.00 -17.06 2.86
C PHE A 37 2.37 -16.54 3.30
N PHE A 38 2.52 -15.22 3.51
CA PHE A 38 3.80 -14.64 3.92
C PHE A 38 4.25 -15.11 5.31
N PHE A 39 3.34 -15.18 6.28
CA PHE A 39 3.67 -15.66 7.63
C PHE A 39 4.04 -17.14 7.67
N LEU A 40 3.31 -17.99 6.96
CA LEU A 40 3.60 -19.43 6.88
C LEU A 40 4.89 -19.73 6.11
N SER A 41 5.37 -18.79 5.29
CA SER A 41 6.61 -18.95 4.52
C SER A 41 7.87 -18.54 5.28
N LEU A 42 7.77 -17.89 6.46
CA LEU A 42 8.92 -17.27 7.15
C LEU A 42 10.07 -18.23 7.48
N ASN A 43 9.76 -19.48 7.81
CA ASN A 43 10.75 -20.46 8.23
C ASN A 43 11.63 -20.97 7.08
N GLN A 44 11.28 -20.63 5.83
CA GLN A 44 12.03 -21.03 4.63
C GLN A 44 13.22 -20.10 4.35
N PHE A 45 13.31 -18.95 5.03
CA PHE A 45 14.29 -17.91 4.71
C PHE A 45 15.27 -17.63 5.85
N ASP A 46 16.48 -17.23 5.49
CA ASP A 46 17.47 -16.69 6.42
C ASP A 46 17.00 -15.42 7.14
N LYS A 47 17.59 -15.14 8.31
CA LYS A 47 17.23 -13.97 9.14
C LYS A 47 17.18 -12.65 8.35
N LYS A 48 18.10 -12.44 7.39
CA LYS A 48 18.15 -11.22 6.58
C LYS A 48 16.89 -11.00 5.73
N TRP A 49 16.35 -12.06 5.11
CA TRP A 49 15.20 -11.98 4.22
C TRP A 49 13.88 -12.25 4.94
N ARG A 50 13.94 -13.02 6.04
CA ARG A 50 12.79 -13.28 6.90
C ARG A 50 12.15 -12.01 7.42
N THR A 51 12.94 -10.99 7.77
CA THR A 51 12.40 -9.69 8.21
C THR A 51 11.63 -8.99 7.08
N SER A 52 12.17 -8.98 5.86
CA SER A 52 11.51 -8.41 4.68
C SER A 52 10.18 -9.12 4.34
N VAL A 53 10.16 -10.46 4.39
CA VAL A 53 8.92 -11.24 4.17
C VAL A 53 7.93 -11.03 5.32
N LEU A 54 8.40 -10.90 6.57
CA LEU A 54 7.56 -10.56 7.72
C LEU A 54 6.89 -9.19 7.54
N VAL A 55 7.65 -8.18 7.09
CA VAL A 55 7.11 -6.85 6.81
C VAL A 55 6.05 -6.92 5.71
N SER A 56 6.26 -7.72 4.66
CA SER A 56 5.24 -7.97 3.62
C SER A 56 3.96 -8.57 4.20
N GLY A 57 4.08 -9.55 5.10
CA GLY A 57 2.94 -10.13 5.81
C GLY A 57 2.23 -9.13 6.73
N LEU A 58 2.95 -8.24 7.41
CA LEU A 58 2.37 -7.18 8.23
C LEU A 58 1.59 -6.16 7.38
N ILE A 59 2.13 -5.75 6.22
CA ILE A 59 1.47 -4.85 5.29
C ILE A 59 0.12 -5.42 4.85
N THR A 60 0.09 -6.68 4.40
CA THR A 60 -1.15 -7.32 3.97
C THR A 60 -2.09 -7.60 5.14
N PHE A 61 -1.55 -7.86 6.34
CA PHE A 61 -2.39 -8.16 7.51
C PHE A 61 -3.11 -6.91 8.02
N ILE A 62 -2.38 -5.80 8.13
CA ILE A 62 -2.98 -4.50 8.47
C ILE A 62 -4.06 -4.15 7.44
N ALA A 63 -3.76 -4.32 6.15
CA ALA A 63 -4.74 -4.10 5.09
C ALA A 63 -5.96 -5.03 5.21
N ALA A 64 -5.77 -6.33 5.49
CA ALA A 64 -6.88 -7.27 5.66
C ALA A 64 -7.85 -6.82 6.77
N VAL A 65 -7.32 -6.38 7.91
CA VAL A 65 -8.12 -5.85 9.03
C VAL A 65 -8.87 -4.59 8.61
N HIS A 66 -8.22 -3.64 7.94
CA HIS A 66 -8.89 -2.41 7.49
C HIS A 66 -9.94 -2.69 6.41
N TYR A 67 -9.67 -3.60 5.47
CA TYR A 67 -10.65 -4.01 4.46
C TYR A 67 -11.88 -4.69 5.06
N PHE A 68 -11.71 -5.42 6.17
CA PHE A 68 -12.85 -5.97 6.91
C PHE A 68 -13.77 -4.84 7.40
N TYR A 69 -13.21 -3.82 8.07
CA TYR A 69 -13.98 -2.66 8.52
C TYR A 69 -14.56 -1.83 7.37
N MET A 70 -13.79 -1.56 6.32
CA MET A 70 -14.25 -0.79 5.15
C MET A 70 -15.39 -1.49 4.41
N LYS A 71 -15.31 -2.81 4.26
CA LYS A 71 -16.39 -3.63 3.68
C LYS A 71 -17.68 -3.49 4.49
N GLU A 72 -17.60 -3.59 5.82
CA GLU A 72 -18.77 -3.45 6.70
C GLU A 72 -19.34 -2.04 6.64
N TYR A 73 -18.48 -1.02 6.70
CA TYR A 73 -18.88 0.37 6.59
C TYR A 73 -19.61 0.67 5.28
N TRP A 74 -19.08 0.20 4.13
CA TRP A 74 -19.77 0.34 2.84
C TRP A 74 -21.12 -0.39 2.83
N GLY A 75 -21.16 -1.60 3.38
CA GLY A 75 -22.38 -2.41 3.41
C GLY A 75 -23.50 -1.81 4.28
N GLU A 76 -23.15 -1.05 5.32
CA GLU A 76 -24.11 -0.42 6.22
C GLU A 76 -24.50 1.00 5.80
N PHE A 77 -23.51 1.81 5.39
CA PHE A 77 -23.70 3.25 5.15
C PHE A 77 -23.73 3.63 3.67
N HIS A 78 -23.23 2.79 2.76
CA HIS A 78 -23.04 3.11 1.34
C HIS A 78 -22.23 4.39 1.10
N GLU A 79 -21.32 4.70 2.02
CA GLU A 79 -20.42 5.85 1.96
C GLU A 79 -18.97 5.38 1.82
N SER A 80 -18.14 6.17 1.12
CA SER A 80 -16.72 5.85 0.94
C SER A 80 -16.00 5.88 2.30
N PRO A 81 -15.34 4.79 2.72
CA PRO A 81 -14.67 4.71 4.02
C PRO A 81 -13.27 5.36 3.99
N THR A 82 -13.15 6.58 3.48
CA THR A 82 -11.87 7.28 3.25
C THR A 82 -11.01 7.35 4.52
N PHE A 83 -11.61 7.60 5.68
CA PHE A 83 -10.88 7.65 6.95
C PHE A 83 -10.12 6.34 7.24
N PHE A 84 -10.80 5.19 7.19
CA PHE A 84 -10.18 3.89 7.44
C PHE A 84 -9.07 3.59 6.44
N ARG A 85 -9.24 4.01 5.18
CA ARG A 85 -8.26 3.83 4.12
C ARG A 85 -6.97 4.62 4.39
N TYR A 86 -7.08 5.87 4.82
CA TYR A 86 -5.89 6.66 5.16
C TYR A 86 -5.18 6.16 6.42
N VAL A 87 -5.90 5.60 7.40
CA VAL A 87 -5.27 4.93 8.55
C VAL A 87 -4.48 3.71 8.10
N ASP A 88 -5.04 2.86 7.23
CA ASP A 88 -4.33 1.74 6.62
C ASP A 88 -3.05 2.21 5.90
N TRP A 89 -3.17 3.23 5.04
CA TRP A 89 -2.03 3.72 4.28
C TRP A 89 -0.94 4.32 5.17
N VAL A 90 -1.30 5.09 6.21
CA VAL A 90 -0.33 5.68 7.14
C VAL A 90 0.45 4.60 7.89
N LEU A 91 -0.12 3.41 8.06
CA LEU A 91 0.58 2.27 8.66
C LEU A 91 1.38 1.46 7.62
N THR A 92 0.82 1.22 6.43
CA THR A 92 1.38 0.30 5.44
C THR A 92 2.41 0.92 4.51
N VAL A 93 2.24 2.19 4.10
CA VAL A 93 3.16 2.87 3.18
C VAL A 93 4.53 3.10 3.83
N PRO A 94 4.65 3.52 5.11
CA PRO A 94 5.97 3.57 5.76
C PRO A 94 6.65 2.21 5.85
N LEU A 95 5.89 1.11 5.99
CA LEU A 95 6.43 -0.24 5.96
C LEU A 95 6.93 -0.64 4.56
N MET A 96 6.21 -0.26 3.49
CA MET A 96 6.71 -0.42 2.11
C MET A 96 8.00 0.40 1.88
N CYS A 97 8.05 1.61 2.42
CA CYS A 97 9.24 2.47 2.36
C CYS A 97 10.42 1.88 3.15
N LEU A 98 10.17 1.27 4.31
CA LEU A 98 11.14 0.54 5.11
C LEU A 98 11.77 -0.61 4.32
N GLU A 99 11.01 -1.26 3.43
CA GLU A 99 11.51 -2.37 2.64
C GLU A 99 12.69 -1.99 1.72
N PHE A 100 12.65 -0.80 1.11
CA PHE A 100 13.79 -0.28 0.34
C PHE A 100 15.04 -0.17 1.20
N TYR A 101 14.93 0.22 2.48
CA TYR A 101 16.06 0.20 3.38
C TYR A 101 16.52 -1.23 3.68
N LEU A 102 15.60 -2.16 3.98
CA LEU A 102 15.92 -3.54 4.35
C LEU A 102 16.67 -4.29 3.24
N ILE A 103 16.17 -4.29 2.00
CA ILE A 103 16.83 -4.98 0.89
C ILE A 103 18.19 -4.36 0.53
N LEU A 104 18.38 -3.07 0.82
CA LEU A 104 19.62 -2.35 0.53
C LEU A 104 20.63 -2.39 1.70
N LYS A 105 20.28 -2.98 2.84
CA LYS A 105 21.24 -3.16 3.95
C LYS A 105 22.48 -3.94 3.53
N VAL A 106 22.34 -4.90 2.60
CA VAL A 106 23.46 -5.67 2.06
C VAL A 106 24.48 -4.81 1.31
N ALA A 107 24.08 -3.62 0.84
CA ALA A 107 24.94 -2.63 0.20
C ALA A 107 25.29 -1.43 1.09
N GLY A 108 25.02 -1.52 2.40
CA GLY A 108 25.40 -0.49 3.37
C GLY A 108 24.38 0.65 3.53
N ALA A 109 23.10 0.40 3.26
CA ALA A 109 22.04 1.37 3.55
C ALA A 109 22.07 1.81 5.02
N LYS A 110 21.97 3.13 5.25
CA LYS A 110 21.98 3.74 6.59
C LYS A 110 20.57 4.05 7.06
N THR A 111 20.39 4.14 8.38
CA THR A 111 19.10 4.53 9.01
C THR A 111 18.60 5.90 8.56
N GLY A 112 19.48 6.78 8.08
CA GLY A 112 19.08 8.05 7.46
C GLY A 112 18.22 7.88 6.21
N LEU A 113 18.44 6.82 5.40
CA LEU A 113 17.57 6.51 4.26
C LEU A 113 16.18 6.08 4.74
N LEU A 114 16.11 5.23 5.77
CA LEU A 114 14.85 4.78 6.37
C LEU A 114 14.00 5.97 6.82
N TRP A 115 14.55 6.83 7.68
CA TRP A 115 13.80 7.96 8.22
C TRP A 115 13.40 8.98 7.17
N LYS A 116 14.26 9.19 6.15
CA LYS A 116 13.92 10.03 5.00
C LYS A 116 12.69 9.49 4.26
N MET A 117 12.68 8.20 3.96
CA MET A 117 11.58 7.56 3.23
C MET A 117 10.28 7.56 4.06
N ILE A 118 10.36 7.26 5.36
CA ILE A 118 9.22 7.37 6.28
C ILE A 118 8.68 8.81 6.28
N PHE A 119 9.55 9.81 6.44
CA PHE A 119 9.13 11.21 6.47
C PHE A 119 8.38 11.61 5.20
N TYR A 120 8.91 11.29 4.02
CA TYR A 120 8.21 11.57 2.76
C TYR A 120 6.86 10.85 2.67
N SER A 121 6.77 9.59 3.11
CA SER A 121 5.50 8.86 3.10
C SER A 121 4.44 9.46 4.03
N ILE A 122 4.84 9.92 5.22
CA ILE A 122 3.93 10.55 6.17
C ILE A 122 3.45 11.90 5.64
N VAL A 123 4.35 12.74 5.10
CA VAL A 123 3.96 14.01 4.48
C VAL A 123 2.98 13.77 3.34
N MET A 124 3.28 12.80 2.46
CA MET A 124 2.41 12.43 1.34
C MET A 124 1.00 12.07 1.82
N LEU A 125 0.87 11.20 2.82
CA LEU A 125 -0.43 10.70 3.27
C LEU A 125 -1.21 11.70 4.12
N VAL A 126 -0.54 12.44 5.01
CA VAL A 126 -1.20 13.47 5.81
C VAL A 126 -1.75 14.57 4.92
N THR A 127 -0.95 15.06 3.97
CA THR A 127 -1.42 16.10 3.05
C THR A 127 -2.49 15.60 2.08
N GLY A 128 -2.40 14.34 1.62
CA GLY A 128 -3.48 13.70 0.86
C GLY A 128 -4.79 13.68 1.65
N TYR A 129 -4.74 13.20 2.90
CA TYR A 129 -5.91 13.12 3.77
C TYR A 129 -6.55 14.49 3.98
N LEU A 130 -5.73 15.50 4.26
CA LEU A 130 -6.19 16.88 4.45
C LEU A 130 -6.95 17.38 3.23
N GLY A 131 -6.46 17.15 2.01
CA GLY A 131 -7.17 17.60 0.82
C GLY A 131 -8.42 16.77 0.46
N GLU A 132 -8.40 15.46 0.69
CA GLU A 132 -9.54 14.59 0.33
C GLU A 132 -10.70 14.69 1.31
N THR A 133 -10.42 15.01 2.58
CA THR A 133 -11.42 14.92 3.65
C THR A 133 -11.67 16.24 4.39
N VAL A 134 -10.63 16.99 4.74
CA VAL A 134 -10.73 18.13 5.67
C VAL A 134 -10.89 19.46 4.95
N PHE A 135 -10.11 19.68 3.91
CA PHE A 135 -9.99 20.94 3.16
C PHE A 135 -10.34 20.70 1.67
N LYS A 136 -11.54 20.17 1.41
CA LYS A 136 -11.98 19.76 0.07
C LYS A 136 -11.95 20.89 -0.95
N ASP A 137 -12.26 22.13 -0.55
CA ASP A 137 -12.17 23.31 -1.42
C ASP A 137 -10.73 23.64 -1.85
N GLN A 138 -9.74 23.06 -1.18
CA GLN A 138 -8.31 23.21 -1.46
C GLN A 138 -7.67 21.88 -1.88
N ALA A 139 -8.46 20.90 -2.34
CA ALA A 139 -7.98 19.57 -2.70
C ALA A 139 -6.82 19.62 -3.71
N ALA A 140 -6.90 20.46 -4.74
CA ALA A 140 -5.81 20.60 -5.70
C ALA A 140 -4.48 21.07 -5.08
N PHE A 141 -4.52 21.96 -4.07
CA PHE A 141 -3.33 22.45 -3.38
C PHE A 141 -2.70 21.38 -2.49
N TRP A 142 -3.52 20.72 -1.67
CA TRP A 142 -3.07 19.64 -0.79
C TRP A 142 -2.61 18.40 -1.56
N GLY A 143 -3.31 18.06 -2.65
CA GLY A 143 -2.91 17.03 -3.60
C GLY A 143 -1.58 17.34 -4.30
N PHE A 144 -1.29 18.61 -4.59
CA PHE A 144 0.03 19.01 -5.11
C PHE A 144 1.15 18.75 -4.10
N ILE A 145 0.96 19.10 -2.81
CA ILE A 145 1.95 18.83 -1.77
C ILE A 145 2.15 17.31 -1.59
N SER A 146 1.04 16.55 -1.58
CA SER A 146 1.07 15.09 -1.50
C SER A 146 1.83 14.48 -2.68
N GLY A 147 1.51 14.93 -3.91
CA GLY A 147 2.19 14.52 -5.13
C GLY A 147 3.67 14.87 -5.14
N ALA A 148 4.07 16.04 -4.65
CA ALA A 148 5.47 16.41 -4.52
C ALA A 148 6.23 15.45 -3.59
N ALA A 149 5.64 15.11 -2.43
CA ALA A 149 6.23 14.13 -1.51
C ALA A 149 6.32 12.73 -2.13
N TYR A 150 5.30 12.30 -2.88
CA TYR A 150 5.34 11.07 -3.67
C TYR A 150 6.50 11.07 -4.68
N PHE A 151 6.69 12.15 -5.45
CA PHE A 151 7.78 12.24 -6.42
C PHE A 151 9.16 12.35 -5.75
N LEU A 152 9.27 12.82 -4.51
CA LEU A 152 10.51 12.73 -3.73
C LEU A 152 10.88 11.27 -3.39
N ILE A 153 9.89 10.43 -3.07
CA ILE A 153 10.10 8.97 -2.90
C ILE A 153 10.58 8.37 -4.23
N VAL A 154 9.88 8.66 -5.33
CA VAL A 154 10.25 8.20 -6.68
C VAL A 154 11.69 8.61 -7.02
N TYR A 155 12.05 9.88 -6.77
CA TYR A 155 13.39 10.37 -7.01
C TYR A 155 14.44 9.60 -6.20
N GLU A 156 14.19 9.37 -4.91
CA GLU A 156 15.14 8.69 -4.02
C GLU A 156 15.45 7.26 -4.49
N ILE A 157 14.43 6.53 -4.96
CA ILE A 157 14.57 5.13 -5.40
C ILE A 157 15.07 4.98 -6.85
N TRP A 158 14.80 5.93 -7.74
CA TRP A 158 15.24 5.89 -9.14
C TRP A 158 16.60 6.53 -9.38
N LEU A 159 16.87 7.67 -8.74
CA LEU A 159 18.03 8.53 -9.01
C LEU A 159 18.85 8.88 -7.74
N GLY A 160 18.25 8.75 -6.56
CA GLY A 160 18.84 9.13 -5.28
C GLY A 160 19.79 8.09 -4.68
N SER A 161 19.90 8.11 -3.35
CA SER A 161 20.85 7.25 -2.64
C SER A 161 20.44 5.79 -2.66
N ALA A 162 19.14 5.49 -2.62
CA ALA A 162 18.64 4.12 -2.75
C ALA A 162 18.99 3.52 -4.11
N ALA A 163 18.86 4.29 -5.19
CA ALA A 163 19.25 3.85 -6.54
C ALA A 163 20.75 3.50 -6.65
N LYS A 164 21.62 4.32 -6.01
CA LYS A 164 23.06 4.08 -5.98
C LYS A 164 23.41 2.83 -5.19
N LEU A 165 22.78 2.64 -4.02
CA LEU A 165 22.93 1.45 -3.19
C LEU A 165 22.46 0.18 -3.93
N ALA A 166 21.33 0.25 -4.64
CA ALA A 166 20.83 -0.87 -5.43
C ALA A 166 21.81 -1.29 -6.53
N LYS A 167 22.40 -0.31 -7.24
CA LYS A 167 23.43 -0.58 -8.25
C LYS A 167 24.69 -1.19 -7.64
N ALA A 168 25.09 -0.74 -6.45
CA ALA A 168 26.22 -1.30 -5.72
C ALA A 168 25.93 -2.73 -5.21
N ALA A 169 24.69 -3.03 -4.80
CA ALA A 169 24.27 -4.38 -4.41
C ALA A 169 24.36 -5.37 -5.58
N GLY A 170 23.92 -4.95 -6.77
CA GLY A 170 23.88 -5.80 -7.95
C GLY A 170 22.93 -7.00 -7.80
N GLY A 171 23.04 -7.96 -8.72
CA GLY A 171 22.36 -9.25 -8.66
C GLY A 171 20.84 -9.17 -8.47
N ASP A 172 20.30 -10.07 -7.64
CA ASP A 172 18.86 -10.17 -7.41
C ASP A 172 18.31 -8.95 -6.67
N THR A 173 19.09 -8.35 -5.76
CA THR A 173 18.71 -7.12 -5.05
C THR A 173 18.45 -5.98 -6.02
N LEU A 174 19.32 -5.76 -7.01
CA LEU A 174 19.11 -4.74 -8.04
C LEU A 174 17.88 -5.04 -8.91
N ALA A 175 17.66 -6.32 -9.26
CA ALA A 175 16.51 -6.73 -10.04
C ALA A 175 15.19 -6.47 -9.28
N ALA A 176 15.11 -6.89 -8.02
CA ALA A 176 13.97 -6.63 -7.16
C ALA A 176 13.74 -5.12 -6.95
N HIS A 177 14.80 -4.37 -6.65
CA HIS A 177 14.72 -2.90 -6.50
C HIS A 177 14.11 -2.23 -7.74
N LYS A 178 14.52 -2.62 -8.95
CA LYS A 178 13.94 -2.07 -10.19
C LYS A 178 12.45 -2.39 -10.35
N ILE A 179 12.01 -3.59 -9.98
CA ILE A 179 10.59 -3.95 -10.02
C ILE A 179 9.82 -3.11 -9.01
N LEU A 180 10.31 -2.99 -7.77
CA LEU A 180 9.68 -2.15 -6.73
C LEU A 180 9.63 -0.67 -7.15
N CYS A 181 10.64 -0.17 -7.87
CA CYS A 181 10.64 1.18 -8.43
C CYS A 181 9.49 1.42 -9.42
N TRP A 182 9.11 0.40 -10.21
CA TRP A 182 7.95 0.46 -11.09
C TRP A 182 6.62 0.35 -10.34
N PHE A 183 6.55 -0.45 -9.26
CA PHE A 183 5.39 -0.44 -8.37
C PHE A 183 5.16 0.94 -7.77
N VAL A 184 6.22 1.58 -7.27
CA VAL A 184 6.09 2.94 -6.73
C VAL A 184 5.73 3.91 -7.85
N LEU A 185 6.41 3.92 -9.01
CA LEU A 185 6.15 4.92 -10.05
C LEU A 185 4.80 4.76 -10.77
N VAL A 186 4.44 3.54 -11.16
CA VAL A 186 3.25 3.26 -11.97
C VAL A 186 2.14 2.67 -11.13
N GLY A 187 2.47 1.70 -10.28
CA GLY A 187 1.47 1.09 -9.39
C GLY A 187 0.85 2.10 -8.43
N TRP A 188 1.64 2.98 -7.82
CA TRP A 188 1.09 3.99 -6.91
C TRP A 188 0.45 5.18 -7.62
N ALA A 189 0.68 5.37 -8.92
CA ALA A 189 0.01 6.44 -9.67
C ALA A 189 -1.52 6.27 -9.72
N ILE A 190 -2.03 5.08 -9.40
CA ILE A 190 -3.47 4.83 -9.26
C ILE A 190 -4.06 5.61 -8.08
N TYR A 191 -3.30 5.84 -6.99
CA TYR A 191 -3.78 6.58 -5.82
C TYR A 191 -4.06 8.06 -6.09
N PRO A 192 -3.13 8.87 -6.67
CA PRO A 192 -3.45 10.24 -7.02
C PRO A 192 -4.53 10.34 -8.12
N LEU A 193 -4.68 9.33 -8.99
CA LEU A 193 -5.82 9.26 -9.91
C LEU A 193 -7.13 9.05 -9.16
N GLY A 194 -7.17 8.14 -8.18
CA GLY A 194 -8.33 7.95 -7.29
C GLY A 194 -8.66 9.23 -6.50
N TYR A 195 -7.64 9.92 -6.00
CA TYR A 195 -7.80 11.21 -5.33
C TYR A 195 -8.49 12.23 -6.24
N MET A 196 -8.01 12.37 -7.49
CA MET A 196 -8.59 13.29 -8.48
C MET A 196 -10.01 12.90 -8.91
N LEU A 197 -10.34 11.61 -8.90
CA LEU A 197 -11.71 11.12 -9.13
C LEU A 197 -12.67 11.46 -7.99
N GLY A 198 -12.14 11.60 -6.77
CA GLY A 198 -12.90 11.83 -5.52
C GLY A 198 -12.97 13.28 -5.07
N THR A 199 -12.25 14.18 -5.73
CA THR A 199 -12.13 15.59 -5.33
C THR A 199 -12.35 16.54 -6.49
N ASP A 200 -12.64 17.80 -6.17
CA ASP A 200 -12.86 18.86 -7.15
C ASP A 200 -11.60 19.72 -7.33
N GLY A 201 -11.29 20.06 -8.59
CA GLY A 201 -10.11 20.86 -8.93
C GLY A 201 -10.00 21.15 -10.42
N TRP A 202 -8.85 21.71 -10.82
CA TRP A 202 -8.57 22.03 -12.22
C TRP A 202 -8.57 20.79 -13.14
N TYR A 203 -8.39 19.60 -12.57
CA TYR A 203 -8.37 18.31 -13.27
C TYR A 203 -9.76 17.68 -13.45
N THR A 204 -10.81 18.19 -12.80
CA THR A 204 -12.13 17.54 -12.78
C THR A 204 -12.73 17.37 -14.19
N SER A 205 -12.51 18.33 -15.09
CA SER A 205 -12.96 18.24 -16.49
C SER A 205 -12.17 17.24 -17.34
N ILE A 206 -10.99 16.83 -16.89
CA ILE A 206 -10.07 15.94 -17.61
C ILE A 206 -10.24 14.50 -17.13
N VAL A 207 -10.28 14.30 -15.81
CA VAL A 207 -10.32 12.98 -15.17
C VAL A 207 -11.76 12.51 -14.93
N GLY A 208 -12.69 13.43 -14.75
CA GLY A 208 -14.08 13.14 -14.38
C GLY A 208 -14.24 12.77 -12.90
N LYS A 209 -15.47 12.43 -12.52
CA LYS A 209 -15.80 11.84 -11.21
C LYS A 209 -16.14 10.37 -11.39
N GLY A 210 -15.74 9.52 -10.46
CA GLY A 210 -15.94 8.07 -10.57
C GLY A 210 -15.92 7.33 -9.24
N SER A 211 -16.04 6.00 -9.30
CA SER A 211 -15.96 5.15 -8.11
C SER A 211 -14.52 5.03 -7.62
N VAL A 212 -14.16 5.95 -6.72
CA VAL A 212 -12.83 6.05 -6.08
C VAL A 212 -12.45 4.76 -5.37
N ASP A 213 -13.40 4.13 -4.68
CA ASP A 213 -13.14 2.92 -3.90
C ASP A 213 -12.76 1.73 -4.76
N VAL A 214 -13.34 1.57 -5.95
CA VAL A 214 -12.93 0.51 -6.89
C VAL A 214 -11.47 0.73 -7.31
N ALA A 215 -11.10 1.97 -7.64
CA ALA A 215 -9.73 2.30 -8.02
C ALA A 215 -8.73 2.00 -6.89
N TYR A 216 -9.05 2.43 -5.66
CA TYR A 216 -8.19 2.17 -4.51
C TYR A 216 -8.14 0.69 -4.11
N ASN A 217 -9.24 -0.05 -4.25
CA ASN A 217 -9.29 -1.49 -3.97
C ASN A 217 -8.37 -2.28 -4.92
N ILE A 218 -8.40 -1.93 -6.20
CA ILE A 218 -7.50 -2.50 -7.21
C ILE A 218 -6.05 -2.09 -6.93
N ALA A 219 -5.82 -0.81 -6.62
CA ALA A 219 -4.48 -0.30 -6.31
C ALA A 219 -3.86 -1.04 -5.13
N ASP A 220 -4.60 -1.23 -4.04
CA ASP A 220 -4.10 -1.94 -2.87
C ASP A 220 -3.80 -3.40 -3.17
N ALA A 221 -4.70 -4.11 -3.85
CA ALA A 221 -4.46 -5.51 -4.22
C ALA A 221 -3.15 -5.66 -5.01
N ILE A 222 -2.90 -4.79 -5.99
CA ILE A 222 -1.66 -4.77 -6.76
C ILE A 222 -0.47 -4.39 -5.87
N ASN A 223 -0.55 -3.25 -5.18
CA ASN A 223 0.60 -2.62 -4.54
C ASN A 223 0.96 -3.18 -3.17
N LYS A 224 0.08 -3.96 -2.51
CA LYS A 224 0.40 -4.63 -1.26
C LYS A 224 0.80 -6.09 -1.51
N ILE A 225 -0.05 -6.84 -2.21
CA ILE A 225 0.19 -8.26 -2.47
C ILE A 225 1.32 -8.41 -3.49
N GLY A 226 1.23 -7.71 -4.62
CA GLY A 226 2.25 -7.76 -5.67
C GLY A 226 3.61 -7.27 -5.18
N PHE A 227 3.66 -6.19 -4.40
CA PHE A 227 4.89 -5.70 -3.78
C PHE A 227 5.50 -6.77 -2.86
N GLY A 228 4.71 -7.39 -1.98
CA GLY A 228 5.19 -8.46 -1.10
C GLY A 228 5.67 -9.70 -1.87
N LEU A 229 5.03 -10.04 -3.00
CA LEU A 229 5.44 -11.16 -3.85
C LEU A 229 6.80 -10.90 -4.53
N VAL A 230 7.14 -9.66 -4.86
CA VAL A 230 8.48 -9.30 -5.36
C VAL A 230 9.54 -9.55 -4.29
N ILE A 231 9.26 -9.16 -3.03
CA ILE A 231 10.15 -9.40 -1.89
C ILE A 231 10.31 -10.89 -1.61
N TYR A 232 9.20 -11.64 -1.61
CA TYR A 232 9.22 -13.09 -1.49
C TYR A 232 10.07 -13.74 -2.59
N SER A 233 9.89 -13.32 -3.85
CA SER A 233 10.68 -13.83 -4.97
C SER A 233 12.18 -13.54 -4.82
N LEU A 234 12.55 -12.35 -4.34
CA LEU A 234 13.93 -12.00 -4.00
C LEU A 234 14.48 -12.94 -2.91
N ALA A 235 13.70 -13.20 -1.86
CA ALA A 235 14.10 -14.05 -0.75
C ALA A 235 14.37 -15.49 -1.22
N VAL A 236 13.46 -16.08 -2.03
CA VAL A 236 13.62 -17.43 -2.61
C VAL A 236 14.91 -17.53 -3.43
N LYS A 237 15.09 -16.63 -4.40
CA LYS A 237 16.28 -16.63 -5.28
C LYS A 237 17.59 -16.47 -4.52
N SER A 238 17.55 -15.79 -3.38
CA SER A 238 18.72 -15.55 -2.54
C SER A 238 19.00 -16.68 -1.55
N THR A 239 18.06 -17.59 -1.33
CA THR A 239 18.19 -18.77 -0.46
C THR A 239 18.58 -20.02 -1.27
N ASP A 240 18.17 -20.11 -2.53
CA ASP A 240 18.52 -21.21 -3.44
C ASP A 240 19.95 -21.14 -4.01
N LYS A 241 20.77 -20.18 -3.54
CA LYS A 241 22.17 -19.95 -3.94
C LYS A 241 23.13 -20.35 -2.82
#